data_AF-A0A2S9G0R2-F1
#
_entry.id   AF-A0A2S9G0R2-F1
#
_cell.length_a   1.000
_cell.length_b   1.000
_cell.length_c   1.000
_cell.angle_alpha   90.00
_cell.angle_beta   90.00
_cell.angle_gamma   90.00
#
_symmetry.space_group_name_H-M   'P 1'
#
loop_
_entity.id
_entity.type
_entity.pdbx_description
1 polymer ?
#
loop_
_entity_poly.entity_id
_entity_poly.type
_entity_poly.pdbx_seq_one_letter_code
_entity_poly.pdbx_strand_id
1 'polypeptide(L)'
;PVKCSERFAPHLDWILANLDKPHTVTTLSRRAHMSGRTFARRFVEETGRTPMQWVTDQRVLFARRMLEESNLDIDSIAEQSGFG
;
A
#
# COMPACT_ATOMS: atom_id res chain seq x y z
N PRO A 1 -10.49 4.84 15.68
CA PRO A 1 -10.55 5.23 14.25
C PRO A 1 -9.39 6.18 13.93
N VAL A 2 -8.38 5.70 13.20
CA VAL A 2 -7.29 6.57 12.77
C VAL A 2 -7.84 7.52 11.71
N LYS A 3 -7.82 8.82 12.02
CA LYS A 3 -8.30 9.86 11.09
C LYS A 3 -7.19 10.05 10.08
N CYS A 4 -7.35 9.46 8.89
CA CYS A 4 -6.49 9.79 7.77
C CYS A 4 -6.66 11.29 7.51
N SER A 5 -5.63 12.08 7.83
CA SER A 5 -5.67 13.51 7.53
C SER A 5 -5.89 13.69 6.02
N GLU A 6 -6.65 14.70 5.61
CA GLU A 6 -6.95 14.98 4.19
C GLU A 6 -5.69 15.09 3.33
N ARG A 7 -4.55 15.41 3.94
CA ARG A 7 -3.25 15.50 3.28
C ARG A 7 -2.55 14.15 3.11
N PHE A 8 -2.88 13.13 3.90
CA PHE A 8 -2.26 11.81 3.84
C PHE A 8 -3.05 10.82 2.96
N ALA A 9 -4.37 11.00 2.86
CA ALA A 9 -5.24 10.16 2.04
C ALA A 9 -4.77 9.99 0.57
N PRO A 10 -4.34 11.05 -0.16
CA PRO A 10 -3.87 10.90 -1.54
C PRO A 10 -2.63 10.00 -1.70
N HIS A 11 -1.84 9.83 -0.63
CA HIS A 11 -0.71 8.92 -0.64
C HIS A 11 -1.16 7.46 -0.49
N LEU A 12 -2.14 7.20 0.38
CA LEU A 12 -2.72 5.86 0.54
C LEU A 12 -3.46 5.43 -0.73
N ASP A 13 -4.28 6.30 -1.30
CA ASP A 13 -5.03 6.02 -2.54
C ASP A 13 -4.09 5.65 -3.69
N TRP A 14 -2.97 6.36 -3.80
CA TRP A 14 -1.98 6.02 -4.81
C TRP A 14 -1.35 4.66 -4.58
N ILE A 15 -1.04 4.29 -3.33
CA ILE A 15 -0.48 2.96 -3.04
C ILE A 15 -1.50 1.87 -3.42
N LEU A 16 -2.77 2.06 -3.07
CA LEU A 16 -3.86 1.13 -3.41
C LEU A 16 -4.05 0.98 -4.93
N ALA A 17 -3.91 2.07 -5.68
CA ALA A 17 -4.01 2.06 -7.13
C ALA A 17 -2.76 1.50 -7.84
N ASN A 18 -1.68 1.19 -7.10
CA ASN A 18 -0.39 0.78 -7.66
C ASN A 18 0.22 -0.37 -6.83
N LEU A 19 -0.58 -1.32 -6.35
CA LEU A 19 -0.12 -2.40 -5.46
C LEU A 19 0.90 -3.34 -6.13
N ASP A 20 0.83 -3.45 -7.46
CA ASP A 20 1.77 -4.16 -8.34
C ASP A 20 3.18 -3.57 -8.31
N LYS A 21 3.33 -2.28 -8.00
CA LYS A 21 4.63 -1.60 -8.03
C LYS A 21 5.49 -1.91 -6.79
N PRO A 22 6.82 -1.90 -6.92
CA PRO A 22 7.71 -2.05 -5.79
C PRO A 22 7.61 -0.85 -4.86
N HIS A 23 6.99 -1.06 -3.69
CA HIS A 23 6.92 -0.05 -2.64
C HIS A 23 8.03 -0.25 -1.63
N THR A 24 8.75 0.83 -1.32
CA THR A 24 9.73 0.90 -0.24
C THR A 24 9.54 2.20 0.54
N VAL A 25 10.00 2.24 1.78
CA VAL A 25 10.01 3.48 2.59
C VAL A 25 10.69 4.62 1.83
N THR A 26 11.77 4.35 1.09
CA THR A 26 12.47 5.35 0.27
C THR A 26 11.60 5.87 -0.86
N THR A 27 10.99 5.00 -1.66
CA THR A 27 10.13 5.40 -2.78
C THR A 27 8.90 6.18 -2.33
N LEU A 28 8.25 5.72 -1.26
CA LEU A 28 7.03 6.34 -0.73
C LEU A 28 7.31 7.67 -0.04
N SER A 29 8.40 7.76 0.72
CA SER A 29 8.80 9.03 1.36
C SER A 29 9.18 10.09 0.35
N ARG A 30 9.88 9.74 -0.73
CA ARG A 30 10.15 10.65 -1.85
C ARG A 30 8.87 11.17 -2.49
N ARG A 31 7.89 10.29 -2.75
CA ARG A 31 6.57 10.67 -3.29
C ARG A 31 5.82 11.62 -2.35
N ALA A 32 5.96 11.43 -1.04
CA ALA A 32 5.35 12.29 -0.04
C ALA A 32 6.15 13.57 0.26
N HIS A 33 7.27 13.81 -0.43
CA HIS A 33 8.20 14.91 -0.15
C HIS A 33 8.66 14.96 1.32
N MET A 34 8.94 13.78 1.88
CA MET A 34 9.36 13.59 3.26
C MET A 34 10.66 12.80 3.36
N SER A 35 11.37 12.97 4.48
CA SER A 35 12.40 12.00 4.87
C SER A 35 11.76 10.64 5.17
N GLY A 36 12.52 9.54 5.00
CA GLY A 36 12.04 8.19 5.32
C GLY A 36 11.55 8.05 6.77
N ARG A 37 12.26 8.67 7.73
CA ARG A 37 11.87 8.68 9.15
C ARG A 37 10.57 9.43 9.39
N THR A 38 10.42 10.63 8.82
CA THR A 38 9.21 11.44 8.96
C THR A 38 8.01 10.74 8.34
N PHE A 39 8.19 10.17 7.15
CA PHE A 39 7.16 9.41 6.46
C PHE A 39 6.70 8.20 7.29
N ALA A 40 7.63 7.34 7.71
CA ALA A 40 7.29 6.14 8.48
C ALA A 40 6.56 6.47 9.78
N ARG A 41 7.00 7.50 10.52
CA ARG A 41 6.33 7.95 11.74
C ARG A 41 4.90 8.42 11.46
N ARG A 42 4.71 9.33 10.50
CA ARG A 42 3.38 9.83 10.13
C ARG A 42 2.49 8.71 9.63
N PHE A 43 3.02 7.78 8.85
CA PHE A 43 2.25 6.64 8.35
C PHE A 43 1.69 5.79 9.49
N VAL A 44 2.50 5.50 10.52
CA VAL A 44 2.03 4.79 11.72
C VAL A 44 0.99 5.60 12.48
N GLU A 45 1.19 6.92 12.64
CA GLU A 45 0.22 7.81 13.28
C GLU A 45 -1.13 7.84 12.55
N GLU A 46 -1.12 7.71 11.22
CA GLU A 46 -2.27 7.82 10.32
C GLU A 46 -2.94 6.49 9.97
N THR A 47 -2.24 5.35 10.13
CA THR A 47 -2.77 4.01 9.76
C THR A 47 -2.68 2.98 10.87
N GLY A 48 -1.93 3.26 11.95
CA GLY A 48 -1.64 2.32 13.02
C GLY A 48 -0.61 1.23 12.66
N ARG A 49 -0.05 1.23 11.45
CA ARG A 49 0.84 0.17 10.93
C ARG A 49 2.06 0.78 10.25
N THR A 50 3.16 0.02 10.20
CA THR A 50 4.32 0.46 9.40
C THR A 50 3.98 0.44 7.91
N PRO A 51 4.61 1.27 7.06
CA PRO A 51 4.29 1.33 5.64
C PRO A 51 4.37 -0.03 4.95
N MET A 52 5.40 -0.82 5.23
CA MET A 52 5.62 -2.10 4.57
C MET A 52 4.60 -3.16 5.00
N GLN A 53 4.26 -3.22 6.29
CA GLN A 53 3.20 -4.13 6.77
C GLN A 53 1.84 -3.74 6.17
N TRP A 54 1.53 -2.44 6.13
CA TRP A 54 0.28 -1.97 5.56
C TRP A 54 0.16 -2.30 4.08
N VAL A 55 1.22 -2.10 3.29
CA VAL A 55 1.24 -2.49 1.86
C VAL A 55 0.99 -3.99 1.71
N THR A 56 1.70 -4.83 2.46
CA THR A 56 1.49 -6.29 2.42
C THR A 56 0.04 -6.66 2.76
N ASP A 57 -0.55 -6.06 3.81
CA ASP A 57 -1.95 -6.31 4.16
C ASP A 57 -2.90 -5.94 2.99
N GLN A 58 -2.67 -4.80 2.33
CA GLN A 58 -3.49 -4.39 1.19
C GLN A 58 -3.33 -5.32 -0.01
N ARG A 59 -2.11 -5.80 -0.28
CA ARG A 59 -1.85 -6.78 -1.34
C ARG A 59 -2.59 -8.09 -1.08
N VAL A 60 -2.60 -8.59 0.16
CA VAL A 60 -3.36 -9.79 0.53
C VAL A 60 -4.87 -9.57 0.36
N LEU A 61 -5.39 -8.42 0.80
CA LEU A 61 -6.81 -8.10 0.65
C LEU A 61 -7.22 -7.98 -0.83
N PHE A 62 -6.37 -7.38 -1.65
CA PHE A 62 -6.57 -7.29 -3.09
C PHE A 62 -6.52 -8.66 -3.77
N ALA A 63 -5.50 -9.47 -3.48
CA ALA A 63 -5.40 -10.85 -3.99
C ALA A 63 -6.64 -11.68 -3.62
N ARG A 64 -7.09 -11.58 -2.36
CA ARG A 64 -8.32 -12.26 -1.92
C ARG A 64 -9.53 -11.83 -2.74
N ARG A 65 -9.71 -10.53 -2.96
CA ARG A 65 -10.80 -10.01 -3.80
C ARG A 65 -10.73 -10.56 -5.23
N MET A 66 -9.54 -10.56 -5.83
CA MET A 66 -9.36 -11.08 -7.19
C MET A 66 -9.67 -12.58 -7.29
N LEU A 67 -9.33 -13.36 -6.25
CA LEU A 67 -9.69 -14.78 -6.17
C LEU A 67 -11.21 -15.00 -6.04
N GLU A 68 -11.92 -14.07 -5.39
CA GLU A 68 -13.37 -14.14 -5.19
C GLU A 68 -14.17 -13.62 -6.39
N GLU A 69 -13.64 -12.62 -7.10
CA GLU A 69 -14.40 -11.82 -8.08
C GLU A 69 -13.94 -11.99 -9.54
N SER A 70 -12.84 -12.72 -9.79
CA SER A 70 -12.28 -12.90 -11.13
C SER A 70 -12.02 -14.38 -11.48
N ASN A 71 -11.81 -14.65 -12.76
CA ASN A 71 -11.37 -15.97 -13.27
C ASN A 71 -9.90 -15.95 -13.71
N LEU A 72 -9.09 -15.05 -13.16
CA LEU A 72 -7.67 -14.99 -13.44
C LEU A 72 -6.95 -16.21 -12.84
N ASP A 73 -5.83 -16.61 -13.47
CA ASP A 73 -4.95 -17.60 -12.87
C ASP A 73 -4.15 -17.01 -11.69
N ILE A 74 -3.55 -17.91 -10.91
CA ILE A 74 -2.82 -17.56 -9.67
C ILE A 74 -1.63 -16.64 -9.98
N ASP A 75 -0.93 -16.87 -11.09
CA ASP A 75 0.25 -16.09 -11.47
C ASP A 75 -0.14 -14.65 -11.82
N SER A 76 -1.22 -14.46 -12.59
CA SER A 76 -1.77 -13.14 -12.91
C SER A 76 -2.23 -12.38 -11.67
N ILE A 77 -2.84 -13.08 -10.71
CA ILE A 77 -3.26 -12.48 -9.43
C ILE A 77 -2.03 -12.08 -8.62
N ALA A 78 -0.98 -12.92 -8.60
CA ALA A 78 0.26 -12.62 -7.90
C ALA A 78 0.94 -11.37 -8.48
N GLU A 79 1.05 -11.26 -9.81
CA GLU A 79 1.61 -10.08 -10.49
C GLU A 79 0.81 -8.81 -10.16
N GLN A 80 -0.52 -8.83 -10.33
CA GLN A 80 -1.37 -7.65 -10.07
C GLN A 80 -1.39 -7.25 -8.60
N SER A 81 -1.23 -8.21 -7.70
CA SER A 81 -1.14 -7.96 -6.26
C SER A 81 0.28 -7.57 -5.82
N GLY A 82 1.28 -7.58 -6.70
CA GLY A 82 2.67 -7.25 -6.39
C GLY A 82 3.43 -8.32 -5.61
N PHE A 83 3.00 -9.59 -5.71
CA PHE A 83 3.70 -10.76 -5.20
C PHE A 83 4.55 -11.49 -6.25
N GLY A 84 4.30 -11.24 -7.54
CA GLY A 84 5.07 -11.77 -8.67
C GLY A 84 6.35 -10.99 -8.97
#